data_AF-A0AB33Z6U0-F1
#
_entry.id   AF-A0AB33Z6U0-F1
#
_cell.length_a   1.000
_cell.length_b   1.000
_cell.length_c   1.000
_cell.angle_alpha   90.00
_cell.angle_beta   90.00
_cell.angle_gamma   90.00
#
_symmetry.space_group_name_H-M   'P 1'
#
loop_
_entity.id
_entity.type
_entity.pdbx_description
1 polymer ?
#
loop_
_entity_poly.entity_id
_entity_poly.type
_entity_poly.pdbx_seq_one_letter_code
_entity_poly.pdbx_strand_id
1 'polypeptide(L)'
;MLQMDIEGGEYLALISASDALLNRFRIIALEIHCLKYLWDNNYFEIVQSALNKILKTHYCVHLHPNNCCVPHHHNGVSIVEVIECTFIRKDRVKHILGYCDEFPHPLDADNVIKNPTLILPRNWYGG
;
A
#
# COMPACT_ATOMS: atom_id res chain seq x y z
N MET A 1 -5.27 6.91 15.33
CA MET A 1 -5.24 6.33 13.97
C MET A 1 -4.74 7.43 13.03
N LEU A 2 -4.04 7.07 11.96
CA LEU A 2 -3.71 7.97 10.85
C LEU A 2 -4.44 7.46 9.61
N GLN A 3 -5.06 8.36 8.85
CA GLN A 3 -5.60 8.10 7.53
C GLN A 3 -4.97 9.12 6.58
N MET A 4 -4.54 8.69 5.40
CA MET A 4 -3.87 9.56 4.44
C MET A 4 -4.23 9.14 3.02
N ASP A 5 -4.83 10.08 2.32
CA ASP A 5 -5.12 10.07 0.89
C ASP A 5 -4.89 11.54 0.49
N ILE A 6 -3.75 11.79 -0.16
CA ILE A 6 -3.29 13.14 -0.52
C ILE A 6 -2.66 13.16 -1.91
N GLU A 7 -3.19 12.35 -2.82
CA GLU A 7 -2.94 12.42 -4.28
C GLU A 7 -1.44 12.37 -4.66
N GLY A 8 -0.66 11.52 -4.00
CA GLY A 8 0.78 11.33 -4.26
C GLY A 8 1.69 12.02 -3.23
N GLY A 9 1.13 12.84 -2.34
CA GLY A 9 1.88 13.45 -1.24
C GLY A 9 2.30 12.46 -0.15
N GLU A 10 1.82 11.21 -0.19
CA GLU A 10 2.01 10.21 0.86
C GLU A 10 3.50 9.92 1.08
N TYR A 11 4.26 9.83 -0.01
CA TYR A 11 5.67 9.42 0.04
C TYR A 11 6.52 10.40 0.84
N LEU A 12 6.47 11.69 0.50
CA LEU A 12 7.24 12.73 1.19
C LEU A 12 6.76 12.93 2.62
N ALA A 13 5.44 12.81 2.87
CA ALA A 13 4.89 12.88 4.21
C ALA A 13 5.42 11.75 5.11
N LEU A 14 5.45 10.51 4.60
CA LEU A 14 5.99 9.36 5.31
C LEU A 14 7.50 9.47 5.55
N ILE A 15 8.27 9.83 4.52
CA ILE A 15 9.73 10.01 4.62
C ILE A 15 10.08 11.05 5.69
N SER A 16 9.33 12.15 5.72
CA SER A 16 9.56 13.27 6.66
C SER A 16 9.10 12.97 8.09
N ALA A 17 8.21 12.00 8.29
CA ALA A 17 7.70 11.66 9.61
C ALA A 17 8.80 11.02 10.49
N SER A 18 8.87 11.40 11.76
CA SER A 18 9.76 10.71 12.71
C SER A 18 9.18 9.34 13.12
N ASP A 19 10.04 8.40 13.50
CA ASP A 19 9.59 7.10 14.02
C ASP A 19 8.74 7.29 15.29
N ALA A 20 9.08 8.29 16.10
CA ALA A 20 8.28 8.67 17.28
C ALA A 20 6.87 9.12 16.89
N LEU A 21 6.72 9.92 15.83
CA LEU A 21 5.41 10.34 15.32
C LEU A 21 4.62 9.15 14.78
N LEU A 22 5.21 8.33 13.91
CA LEU A 22 4.55 7.15 13.35
C LEU A 22 4.09 6.20 14.46
N ASN A 23 4.93 5.98 15.48
CA ASN A 23 4.59 5.14 16.63
C ASN A 23 3.42 5.68 17.47
N ARG A 24 2.97 6.93 17.32
CA ARG A 24 1.75 7.40 18.02
C ARG A 24 0.49 6.77 17.44
N PHE A 25 0.55 6.29 16.21
CA PHE A 25 -0.59 5.69 15.53
C PHE A 25 -0.58 4.18 15.75
N ARG A 26 -1.71 3.64 16.23
CA ARG A 26 -1.91 2.20 16.36
C ARG A 26 -2.15 1.53 14.99
N ILE A 27 -2.91 2.23 14.16
CA ILE A 27 -3.36 1.82 12.84
C ILE A 27 -3.12 3.02 11.92
N ILE A 28 -2.59 2.73 10.74
CA ILE A 28 -2.41 3.67 9.64
C ILE A 28 -3.12 3.09 8.43
N ALA A 29 -4.03 3.83 7.81
CA ALA A 29 -4.61 3.48 6.52
C ALA A 29 -4.14 4.51 5.48
N LEU A 30 -3.63 4.04 4.35
CA LEU A 30 -3.13 4.88 3.27
C LEU A 30 -3.81 4.50 1.97
N GLU A 31 -4.10 5.49 1.14
CA GLU A 31 -4.29 5.29 -0.29
C GLU A 31 -3.02 5.77 -1.01
N ILE A 32 -2.28 4.84 -1.60
CA ILE A 32 -0.99 5.11 -2.23
C ILE A 32 -1.22 5.34 -3.73
N HIS A 33 -0.88 6.54 -4.18
CA HIS A 33 -1.13 7.03 -5.54
C HIS A 33 0.08 6.89 -6.47
N CYS A 34 -0.14 7.04 -7.79
CA CYS A 34 0.92 7.24 -8.78
C CYS A 34 1.90 6.05 -8.96
N LEU A 35 1.50 4.84 -8.59
CA LEU A 35 2.34 3.63 -8.68
C LEU A 35 2.72 3.25 -10.12
N LYS A 36 2.00 3.76 -11.13
CA LYS A 36 2.37 3.59 -12.55
C LYS A 36 3.79 4.08 -12.89
N TYR A 37 4.38 4.94 -12.05
CA TYR A 37 5.74 5.47 -12.24
C TYR A 37 6.83 4.60 -11.61
N LEU A 38 6.52 3.45 -11.02
CA LEU A 38 7.52 2.54 -10.44
C LEU A 38 8.58 2.02 -11.42
N TRP A 39 8.39 2.20 -12.73
CA TRP A 39 9.40 1.89 -13.75
C TRP A 39 10.54 2.91 -13.81
N ASP A 40 10.33 4.12 -13.28
CA ASP A 40 11.38 5.11 -13.13
C ASP A 40 12.18 4.84 -11.85
N ASN A 41 13.50 4.69 -11.98
CA ASN A 41 14.36 4.31 -10.86
C ASN A 41 14.33 5.34 -9.73
N ASN A 42 14.29 6.64 -10.04
CA ASN A 42 14.27 7.68 -9.01
C ASN A 42 12.93 7.66 -8.26
N TYR A 43 11.83 7.48 -8.98
CA TYR A 43 10.51 7.34 -8.37
C TYR A 43 10.42 6.08 -7.51
N PHE A 44 10.93 4.95 -8.00
CA PHE A 44 11.00 3.71 -7.25
C PHE A 44 11.76 3.87 -5.93
N GLU A 45 12.91 4.56 -5.91
CA GLU A 45 13.67 4.83 -4.70
C GLU A 45 12.90 5.66 -3.67
N ILE A 46 12.10 6.63 -4.12
CA ILE A 46 11.22 7.44 -3.26
C ILE A 46 10.13 6.57 -2.63
N VAL A 47 9.43 5.79 -3.46
CA VAL A 47 8.37 4.89 -2.98
C VAL A 47 8.95 3.87 -1.98
N GLN A 48 10.07 3.24 -2.34
CA GLN A 48 10.75 2.27 -1.48
C GLN A 48 11.18 2.90 -0.16
N SER A 49 11.70 4.13 -0.17
CA SER A 49 12.09 4.86 1.05
C SER A 49 10.89 5.12 1.97
N ALA A 50 9.75 5.52 1.41
CA ALA A 50 8.52 5.75 2.16
C ALA A 50 7.95 4.45 2.76
N LEU A 51 7.88 3.37 1.96
CA LEU A 51 7.42 2.07 2.44
C LEU A 51 8.35 1.50 3.52
N ASN A 52 9.66 1.55 3.31
CA ASN A 52 10.64 1.12 4.31
C ASN A 52 10.49 1.92 5.61
N LYS A 53 10.13 3.20 5.54
CA LYS A 53 9.94 4.05 6.71
C LYS A 53 8.76 3.60 7.58
N ILE A 54 7.60 3.35 6.99
CA ILE A 54 6.42 2.85 7.74
C ILE A 54 6.63 1.40 8.23
N LEU A 55 7.26 0.56 7.39
CA LEU A 55 7.52 -0.86 7.71
C LEU A 55 8.53 -1.06 8.86
N LYS A 56 9.27 -0.03 9.28
CA LYS A 56 10.07 -0.09 10.52
C LYS A 56 9.19 -0.35 11.75
N THR A 57 8.05 0.32 11.83
CA THR A 57 7.21 0.40 13.04
C THR A 57 5.85 -0.31 12.90
N HIS A 58 5.41 -0.58 11.68
CA HIS A 58 4.13 -1.21 11.39
C HIS A 58 4.27 -2.41 10.44
N TYR A 59 3.31 -3.34 10.50
CA TYR A 59 3.10 -4.38 9.50
C TYR A 59 2.00 -3.94 8.55
N CYS A 60 2.17 -4.15 7.25
CA CYS A 60 1.05 -4.12 6.31
C CYS A 60 0.20 -5.37 6.54
N VAL A 61 -1.10 -5.20 6.72
CA VAL A 61 -2.05 -6.29 7.04
C VAL A 61 -3.20 -6.40 6.07
N HIS A 62 -3.32 -5.44 5.14
CA HIS A 62 -4.35 -5.43 4.11
C HIS A 62 -3.87 -4.60 2.93
N LEU A 63 -4.17 -5.10 1.73
CA LEU A 63 -3.88 -4.47 0.44
C LEU A 63 -5.11 -4.69 -0.44
N HIS A 64 -5.63 -3.62 -1.02
CA HIS A 64 -6.76 -3.67 -1.94
C HIS A 64 -6.51 -2.67 -3.10
N PRO A 65 -6.43 -3.15 -4.36
CA PRO A 65 -6.21 -2.26 -5.50
C PRO A 65 -7.45 -1.41 -5.76
N ASN A 66 -7.30 -0.08 -5.85
CA ASN A 66 -8.41 0.80 -6.18
C ASN A 66 -8.73 0.68 -7.69
N ASN A 67 -9.97 0.34 -8.00
CA ASN A 67 -10.42 0.11 -9.37
C ASN A 67 -10.69 1.40 -10.19
N CYS A 68 -10.26 2.58 -9.72
CA CYS A 68 -10.41 3.85 -10.42
C CYS A 68 -9.58 3.94 -11.73
N CYS A 69 -8.50 3.16 -11.82
CA CYS A 69 -7.57 3.17 -12.94
C CYS A 69 -7.28 1.76 -13.45
N VAL A 70 -6.95 1.64 -14.73
CA VAL A 70 -6.53 0.35 -15.30
C VAL A 70 -5.09 0.02 -14.87
N PRO A 71 -4.76 -1.27 -14.60
CA PRO A 71 -3.39 -1.67 -14.32
C PRO A 71 -2.45 -1.42 -15.52
N HIS A 72 -1.20 -1.10 -15.20
CA HIS A 72 -0.13 -0.88 -16.16
C HIS A 72 0.69 -2.16 -16.30
N HIS A 73 0.99 -2.58 -17.53
CA HIS A 73 1.70 -3.82 -17.82
C HIS A 73 3.01 -3.53 -18.55
N HIS A 74 4.12 -4.02 -18.02
CA HIS A 74 5.43 -3.92 -18.66
C HIS A 74 6.29 -5.16 -18.33
N ASN A 75 6.91 -5.76 -19.34
CA ASN A 75 7.79 -6.93 -19.23
C ASN A 75 7.24 -8.08 -18.37
N GLY A 76 5.93 -8.37 -18.47
CA GLY A 76 5.28 -9.46 -17.72
C GLY A 76 4.94 -9.13 -16.26
N VAL A 77 5.20 -7.90 -15.81
CA VAL A 77 4.83 -7.41 -14.48
C VAL A 77 3.66 -6.44 -14.60
N SER A 78 2.67 -6.60 -13.71
CA SER A 78 1.49 -5.75 -13.63
C SER A 78 1.53 -4.87 -12.37
N ILE A 79 1.31 -3.58 -12.56
CA ILE A 79 1.34 -2.56 -11.53
C ILE A 79 -0.01 -1.85 -11.52
N VAL A 80 -0.71 -1.88 -10.38
CA VAL A 80 -1.91 -1.08 -10.16
C VAL A 80 -1.52 0.37 -9.93
N GLU A 81 -2.36 1.32 -10.32
CA GLU A 81 -2.02 2.74 -10.21
C GLU A 81 -2.23 3.31 -8.81
N VAL A 82 -3.27 2.82 -8.12
CA VAL A 82 -3.67 3.23 -6.78
C VAL A 82 -3.97 1.98 -5.95
N ILE A 83 -3.49 1.96 -4.70
CA ILE A 83 -3.72 0.85 -3.77
C ILE A 83 -4.06 1.37 -2.38
N GLU A 84 -5.12 0.83 -1.81
CA GLU A 84 -5.51 1.04 -0.41
C GLU A 84 -4.74 0.04 0.44
N CYS A 85 -4.13 0.51 1.52
CA CYS A 85 -3.32 -0.32 2.39
C CYS A 85 -3.51 0.02 3.86
N THR A 86 -3.69 -1.01 4.68
CA THR A 86 -3.82 -0.86 6.14
C THR A 86 -2.60 -1.43 6.84
N PHE A 87 -2.09 -0.68 7.81
CA PHE A 87 -0.95 -1.03 8.63
C PHE A 87 -1.31 -1.06 10.11
N ILE A 88 -0.75 -2.01 10.85
CA ILE A 88 -0.87 -2.12 12.31
C ILE A 88 0.51 -1.99 12.97
N ARG A 89 0.60 -1.22 14.07
CA ARG A 89 1.85 -1.05 14.81
C ARG A 89 2.33 -2.40 15.36
N LYS A 90 3.62 -2.69 15.22
CA LYS A 90 4.17 -4.04 15.48
C LYS A 90 3.95 -4.54 16.91
N ASP A 91 4.02 -3.66 17.91
CA ASP A 91 3.77 -3.98 19.32
C ASP A 91 2.33 -4.42 19.64
N ARG A 92 1.40 -4.29 18.67
CA ARG A 92 0.01 -4.74 18.80
C ARG A 92 -0.23 -6.13 18.23
N VAL A 93 0.74 -6.71 17.53
CA VAL A 93 0.64 -8.03 16.90
C VAL A 93 1.33 -9.05 17.79
N LYS A 94 0.59 -10.07 18.23
CA LYS A 94 1.12 -11.15 19.08
C LYS A 94 1.63 -12.34 18.28
N HIS A 95 1.01 -12.61 17.14
CA HIS A 95 1.31 -13.76 16.29
C HIS A 95 1.29 -13.30 14.83
N ILE A 96 2.27 -13.75 14.05
CA ILE A 96 2.37 -13.51 12.62
C ILE A 96 2.16 -14.86 11.94
N LEU A 97 1.16 -14.94 11.07
CA LEU A 97 0.79 -16.19 10.38
C LEU A 97 1.50 -16.38 9.04
N GLY A 98 2.14 -15.32 8.52
CA GLY A 98 2.78 -15.31 7.20
C GLY A 98 2.19 -14.22 6.31
N TYR A 99 2.54 -14.27 5.02
CA TYR A 99 1.96 -13.41 4.00
C TYR A 99 0.60 -13.95 3.53
N CYS A 100 -0.27 -13.05 3.09
CA CYS A 100 -1.54 -13.41 2.47
C CYS A 100 -1.30 -13.87 1.03
N ASP A 101 -1.93 -14.98 0.64
CA ASP A 101 -1.96 -15.51 -0.72
C ASP A 101 -3.39 -15.55 -1.30
N GLU A 102 -4.36 -15.04 -0.54
CA GLU A 102 -5.77 -14.92 -0.94
C GLU A 102 -6.13 -13.45 -1.14
N PHE A 103 -6.44 -13.07 -2.37
CA PHE A 103 -7.01 -11.77 -2.72
C PHE A 103 -8.08 -11.97 -3.81
N PRO A 104 -9.17 -11.19 -3.81
CA PRO A 104 -9.50 -10.14 -2.83
C PRO A 104 -9.96 -10.71 -1.48
N HIS A 105 -9.89 -9.90 -0.44
CA HIS A 105 -10.47 -10.23 0.87
C HIS A 105 -12.02 -10.10 0.79
N PRO A 106 -12.81 -10.93 1.50
CA PRO A 106 -14.28 -10.89 1.41
C PRO A 106 -14.95 -9.57 1.83
N LEU A 107 -14.22 -8.69 2.51
CA LEU A 107 -14.69 -7.35 2.91
C LEU A 107 -14.17 -6.23 2.00
N ASP A 108 -13.44 -6.57 0.94
CA ASP A 108 -13.02 -5.59 -0.06
C ASP A 108 -14.24 -5.05 -0.81
N ALA A 109 -14.19 -3.76 -1.13
CA ALA A 109 -15.25 -3.06 -1.85
C ALA A 109 -14.66 -2.17 -2.92
N ASP A 110 -15.15 -2.31 -4.14
CA ASP A 110 -14.73 -1.47 -5.27
C ASP A 110 -15.04 0.01 -5.02
N ASN A 111 -14.08 0.88 -5.36
CA ASN A 111 -14.23 2.32 -5.23
C ASN A 111 -15.16 2.91 -6.31
N VAL A 112 -15.01 2.47 -7.56
CA VAL A 112 -15.80 2.92 -8.71
C VAL A 112 -16.74 1.81 -9.17
N ILE A 113 -18.03 1.93 -8.82
CA ILE A 113 -19.08 0.93 -9.10
C ILE A 113 -19.15 0.50 -10.58
N LYS A 114 -18.84 1.43 -11.50
CA LYS A 114 -18.94 1.18 -12.95
C LYS A 114 -17.71 0.48 -13.53
N ASN A 115 -16.59 0.50 -12.81
CA ASN A 115 -15.36 -0.14 -13.25
C ASN A 115 -15.35 -1.60 -12.80
N PRO A 116 -14.70 -2.50 -13.55
CA PRO A 116 -14.54 -3.88 -13.12
C PRO A 116 -13.70 -3.95 -11.84
N THR A 117 -13.98 -4.94 -10.98
CA THR A 117 -13.15 -5.26 -9.82
C THR A 117 -11.72 -5.57 -10.26
N LEU A 118 -10.74 -4.98 -9.59
CA LEU A 118 -9.34 -5.32 -9.81
C LEU A 118 -8.90 -6.43 -8.85
N ILE A 119 -8.29 -7.46 -9.40
CA ILE A 119 -7.62 -8.49 -8.60
C ILE A 119 -6.16 -8.05 -8.44
N LEU A 120 -5.66 -8.05 -7.21
CA LEU A 120 -4.27 -7.73 -6.93
C LEU A 120 -3.37 -8.70 -7.73
N PRO A 121 -2.43 -8.21 -8.56
CA PRO A 121 -1.62 -9.11 -9.37
C PRO A 121 -0.71 -9.98 -8.50
N ARG A 122 -0.50 -11.24 -8.90
CA ARG A 122 0.32 -12.21 -8.13
C ARG A 122 1.74 -11.75 -7.84
N ASN A 123 2.31 -10.85 -8.63
CA ASN A 123 3.64 -10.27 -8.37
C ASN A 123 3.68 -9.35 -7.13
N TRP A 124 2.54 -9.08 -6.50
CA TRP A 124 2.43 -8.33 -5.24
C TRP A 124 2.29 -9.25 -4.01
N TYR A 125 2.20 -10.57 -4.21
CA TYR A 125 2.00 -11.51 -3.13
C TYR A 125 3.34 -11.82 -2.48
N GLY A 126 3.37 -11.94 -1.16
CA GLY A 126 4.61 -12.11 -0.41
C GLY A 126 5.32 -10.78 -0.12
N GLY A 127 6.48 -10.85 0.52
CA GLY A 127 7.33 -9.69 0.80
C GLY A 127 8.79 -10.06 0.86
#